data_AF-A0A2R6DRW8-F1
#
_entry.id   AF-A0A2R6DRW8-F1
#
_cell.length_a   1.000
_cell.length_b   1.000
_cell.length_c   1.000
_cell.angle_alpha   90.00
_cell.angle_beta   90.00
_cell.angle_gamma   90.00
#
_symmetry.space_group_name_H-M   'P 1'
#
loop_
_entity.id
_entity.type
_entity.pdbx_description
1 polymer ?
#
loop_
_entity_poly.entity_id
_entity_poly.type
_entity_poly.pdbx_seq_one_letter_code
_entity_poly.pdbx_strand_id
1 'polypeptide(L)'
;MARWNRRAGRRPTTGSSRASSGRSSDTARTRWRFSARHTRRRRRTTCSGSSPGRWGPTTSTTAPACVTSPRRGRFPTGWAGRPRRTAWPTSGRRTQSWSSTDGLVLDLLCAAVLDAGGVDRSFVEARTSGTDQFIDELAALDRAALAEAAGVDRDAVERVAETISDADGMAAIVGTGIETDEREPSAADSLLNLLLLTGNVGRPGAGLHVFRGLSNEQGATDAGCVPDRLPGHQPLDDPEARTRIEREWGVAPPETPGRTAHELLAAFGSEIHCALVVGENPGVSKRDPDWIEDRLGGLDTLAVVELTESETTRHADVVLPAAAAAEKRGTMTNLDRRIQPLQPVREPPASARTDFEILRTIGAEFGEFDYDDLEDAFAELCAVAPSYRGIEYPEPGEQGARWPAGSGRVLYRETFRTPDGRAPLVSPAHRPESTPSSGLELVVGGRATDASSAGEEGQVRLPPADAADRDVDDGDQIQVATDDAAVEACT
;
A
#
# COMPACT_ATOMS: atom_id res chain seq x y z
N MET A 1 -23.22 -6.00 38.21
CA MET A 1 -22.27 -6.25 39.33
C MET A 1 -21.88 -7.73 39.37
N ALA A 2 -20.67 -8.07 38.94
CA ALA A 2 -20.05 -9.35 39.21
C ALA A 2 -18.53 -9.10 39.32
N ARG A 3 -17.91 -9.41 40.46
CA ARG A 3 -16.46 -9.23 40.68
C ARG A 3 -15.75 -10.57 40.52
N TRP A 4 -14.64 -10.58 39.78
CA TRP A 4 -13.67 -11.68 39.80
C TRP A 4 -12.31 -11.15 40.22
N ASN A 5 -11.77 -11.69 41.32
CA ASN A 5 -10.49 -11.28 41.89
C ASN A 5 -9.32 -11.98 41.16
N ARG A 6 -8.43 -11.24 40.49
CA ARG A 6 -7.09 -11.76 40.16
C ARG A 6 -6.20 -11.73 41.41
N ARG A 7 -5.50 -12.84 41.70
CA ARG A 7 -4.46 -12.90 42.74
C ARG A 7 -3.14 -12.37 42.18
N ALA A 8 -2.55 -11.37 42.82
CA ALA A 8 -1.21 -10.90 42.49
C ALA A 8 -0.13 -11.89 42.97
N GLY A 9 0.75 -12.32 42.06
CA GLY A 9 1.91 -13.15 42.36
C GLY A 9 3.23 -12.40 42.12
N ARG A 10 3.72 -11.67 43.12
CA ARG A 10 5.07 -11.06 43.07
C ARG A 10 6.16 -12.12 43.28
N ARG A 11 7.21 -12.12 42.46
CA ARG A 11 8.55 -12.65 42.80
C ARG A 11 9.65 -11.72 42.29
N PRO A 12 10.88 -11.80 42.86
CA PRO A 12 11.61 -10.59 43.22
C PRO A 12 12.75 -10.19 42.28
N THR A 13 13.11 -8.92 42.39
CA THR A 13 14.32 -8.29 41.86
C THR A 13 15.61 -8.90 42.40
N THR A 14 16.60 -9.11 41.53
CA THR A 14 18.04 -9.12 41.88
C THR A 14 18.78 -8.24 40.89
N GLY A 15 19.69 -7.39 41.38
CA GLY A 15 20.56 -6.54 40.55
C GLY A 15 22.04 -6.76 40.86
N SER A 16 22.91 -5.90 40.29
CA SER A 16 24.39 -5.98 40.24
C SER A 16 24.91 -6.68 38.97
N SER A 17 25.90 -6.16 38.21
CA SER A 17 26.77 -4.98 38.38
C SER A 17 27.16 -4.33 37.03
N ARG A 18 27.72 -3.12 37.09
CA ARG A 18 28.41 -2.46 35.97
C ARG A 18 29.74 -3.14 35.64
N ALA A 19 30.05 -3.28 34.35
CA ALA A 19 31.43 -3.27 33.84
C ALA A 19 31.48 -2.50 32.51
N SER A 20 32.47 -1.63 32.35
CA SER A 20 32.64 -0.75 31.19
C SER A 20 33.97 -0.99 30.49
N SER A 21 33.96 -1.28 29.19
CA SER A 21 35.13 -1.19 28.30
C SER A 21 34.64 -1.07 26.86
N GLY A 22 35.15 -0.08 26.11
CA GLY A 22 34.71 0.20 24.74
C GLY A 22 35.74 -0.14 23.65
N ARG A 23 35.37 0.20 22.41
CA ARG A 23 35.98 -0.16 21.11
C ARG A 23 35.64 -1.61 20.68
N SER A 24 35.41 -1.90 19.41
CA SER A 24 35.50 -1.06 18.18
C SER A 24 34.29 -1.26 17.26
N SER A 25 34.08 -0.29 16.37
CA SER A 25 33.24 -0.45 15.19
C SER A 25 33.76 -1.58 14.30
N ASP A 26 32.92 -2.56 14.00
CA ASP A 26 33.12 -3.49 12.90
C ASP A 26 31.74 -3.81 12.31
N THR A 27 31.53 -3.51 11.03
CA THR A 27 30.23 -3.69 10.35
C THR A 27 30.03 -5.16 10.01
N ALA A 28 29.23 -5.84 10.82
CA ALA A 28 28.83 -7.22 10.56
C ALA A 28 28.12 -7.31 9.19
N ARG A 29 28.62 -8.21 8.33
CA ARG A 29 28.09 -8.42 6.98
C ARG A 29 27.09 -9.56 6.98
N THR A 30 25.88 -9.30 6.49
CA THR A 30 24.83 -10.31 6.42
C THR A 30 25.12 -11.40 5.39
N ARG A 31 24.99 -12.66 5.82
CA ARG A 31 25.35 -13.86 5.04
C ARG A 31 24.24 -14.91 5.08
N TRP A 32 23.34 -14.81 4.13
CA TRP A 32 22.35 -15.83 3.80
C TRP A 32 23.04 -17.18 3.50
N ARG A 33 22.62 -18.24 4.20
CA ARG A 33 23.11 -19.61 3.98
C ARG A 33 21.94 -20.55 3.72
N PHE A 34 21.97 -21.23 2.58
CA PHE A 34 21.04 -22.32 2.27
C PHE A 34 21.65 -23.65 2.71
N SER A 35 20.85 -24.51 3.35
CA SER A 35 21.23 -25.91 3.60
C SER A 35 20.05 -26.83 3.30
N ALA A 36 20.17 -27.63 2.25
CA ALA A 36 19.13 -28.61 1.89
C ALA A 36 19.19 -29.81 2.84
N ARG A 37 18.16 -29.99 3.70
CA ARG A 37 18.00 -31.21 4.50
C ARG A 37 17.40 -32.33 3.66
N HIS A 38 18.26 -33.01 2.89
CA HIS A 38 17.92 -34.20 2.13
C HIS A 38 17.33 -35.34 3.01
N THR A 39 16.00 -35.34 3.20
CA THR A 39 15.26 -36.46 3.79
C THR A 39 14.51 -37.22 2.72
N ARG A 40 15.21 -38.07 1.97
CA ARG A 40 14.63 -38.95 0.94
C ARG A 40 13.63 -39.97 1.52
N ARG A 41 12.39 -39.55 1.77
CA ARG A 41 11.23 -40.43 1.93
C ARG A 41 10.48 -40.56 0.60
N ARG A 42 10.84 -41.57 -0.18
CA ARG A 42 10.06 -41.98 -1.36
C ARG A 42 8.64 -42.37 -0.95
N ARG A 43 7.67 -41.49 -1.20
CA ARG A 43 6.27 -41.88 -1.41
C ARG A 43 5.90 -41.58 -2.85
N ARG A 44 5.51 -42.62 -3.60
CA ARG A 44 4.90 -42.47 -4.92
C ARG A 44 3.44 -42.07 -4.73
N THR A 45 3.09 -40.86 -5.11
CA THR A 45 1.72 -40.46 -5.40
C THR A 45 1.73 -39.74 -6.75
N THR A 46 1.06 -40.35 -7.73
CA THR A 46 0.98 -39.83 -9.10
C THR A 46 -0.16 -38.81 -9.19
N CYS A 47 0.17 -37.53 -9.33
CA CYS A 47 -0.77 -36.49 -9.75
C CYS A 47 -0.45 -36.06 -11.18
N SER A 48 -1.19 -36.59 -12.15
CA SER A 48 -1.17 -36.12 -13.53
C SER A 48 -2.12 -34.93 -13.68
N GLY A 49 -1.57 -33.72 -13.88
CA GLY A 49 -2.36 -32.49 -13.95
C GLY A 49 -1.62 -31.33 -14.61
N SER A 50 -1.26 -31.47 -15.89
CA SER A 50 -0.54 -30.45 -16.63
C SER A 50 -1.44 -29.24 -16.97
N SER A 51 -1.27 -28.14 -16.23
CA SER A 51 -1.90 -26.83 -16.49
C SER A 51 -0.84 -25.72 -16.52
N PRO A 52 -0.67 -24.94 -17.61
CA PRO A 52 0.42 -23.96 -17.70
C PRO A 52 0.14 -22.69 -16.86
N GLY A 53 0.88 -22.53 -15.76
CA GLY A 53 0.77 -21.38 -14.87
C GLY A 53 1.19 -20.03 -15.47
N ARG A 54 0.49 -18.96 -15.05
CA ARG A 54 0.74 -17.53 -15.32
C ARG A 54 0.83 -16.84 -13.95
N TRP A 55 1.90 -16.12 -13.55
CA TRP A 55 1.87 -15.17 -12.39
C TRP A 55 3.06 -14.21 -12.29
N GLY A 56 2.89 -13.13 -11.53
CA GLY A 56 3.61 -11.85 -11.47
C GLY A 56 2.61 -10.79 -10.96
N PRO A 57 2.91 -9.48 -10.86
CA PRO A 57 2.03 -8.50 -10.21
C PRO A 57 0.56 -8.61 -10.66
N THR A 58 -0.32 -8.72 -9.67
CA THR A 58 -1.50 -9.59 -9.75
C THR A 58 -2.80 -8.78 -9.91
N THR A 59 -2.96 -8.05 -11.01
CA THR A 59 -4.22 -7.31 -11.27
C THR A 59 -5.44 -8.24 -11.33
N SER A 60 -5.26 -9.50 -11.74
CA SER A 60 -6.27 -10.57 -11.68
C SER A 60 -6.53 -11.14 -10.25
N THR A 61 -5.88 -10.59 -9.23
CA THR A 61 -5.97 -11.01 -7.82
C THR A 61 -6.45 -9.88 -6.93
N THR A 62 -5.78 -8.73 -6.98
CA THR A 62 -6.12 -7.57 -6.15
C THR A 62 -7.40 -6.88 -6.66
N ALA A 63 -7.63 -6.89 -7.97
CA ALA A 63 -8.80 -6.24 -8.58
C ALA A 63 -9.28 -6.96 -9.88
N PRO A 64 -9.71 -8.23 -9.83
CA PRO A 64 -10.04 -9.02 -11.02
C PRO A 64 -11.10 -8.39 -11.94
N ALA A 65 -12.06 -7.65 -11.38
CA ALA A 65 -13.07 -6.92 -12.16
C ALA A 65 -12.46 -5.84 -13.08
N CYS A 66 -11.40 -5.17 -12.62
CA CYS A 66 -10.67 -4.17 -13.41
C CYS A 66 -9.89 -4.79 -14.59
N VAL A 67 -9.67 -6.11 -14.60
CA VAL A 67 -9.01 -6.84 -15.70
C VAL A 67 -9.99 -7.33 -16.77
N THR A 68 -11.29 -7.44 -16.46
CA THR A 68 -12.30 -7.87 -17.45
C THR A 68 -12.86 -6.71 -18.28
N SER A 69 -13.01 -5.53 -17.68
CA SER A 69 -13.52 -4.31 -18.32
C SER A 69 -12.71 -3.79 -19.54
N PRO A 70 -11.35 -3.86 -19.55
CA PRO A 70 -10.53 -3.38 -20.68
C PRO A 70 -10.82 -4.07 -22.01
N ARG A 71 -11.44 -5.26 -22.02
CA ARG A 71 -11.82 -5.97 -23.26
C ARG A 71 -12.77 -5.18 -24.18
N ARG A 72 -13.41 -4.12 -23.69
CA ARG A 72 -14.27 -3.23 -24.50
C ARG A 72 -13.54 -2.01 -25.09
N GLY A 73 -12.31 -1.72 -24.65
CA GLY A 73 -11.44 -0.70 -25.23
C GLY A 73 -10.31 -1.32 -26.05
N ARG A 74 -10.15 -0.92 -27.31
CA ARG A 74 -8.98 -1.30 -28.11
C ARG A 74 -7.77 -0.47 -27.69
N PHE A 75 -7.03 -0.93 -26.68
CA PHE A 75 -5.66 -0.45 -26.42
C PHE A 75 -4.68 -1.25 -27.30
N PRO A 76 -3.92 -0.61 -28.21
CA PRO A 76 -3.04 -1.31 -29.14
C PRO A 76 -1.74 -1.83 -28.50
N THR A 77 -1.28 -1.17 -27.43
CA THR A 77 0.01 -1.44 -26.76
C THR A 77 -0.13 -1.28 -25.24
N GLY A 78 0.74 -1.95 -24.49
CA GLY A 78 0.82 -1.86 -23.04
C GLY A 78 2.13 -2.42 -22.52
N TRP A 79 2.71 -1.78 -21.52
CA TRP A 79 3.99 -2.15 -20.90
C TRP A 79 3.78 -2.55 -19.44
N ALA A 80 4.70 -3.36 -18.89
CA ALA A 80 4.72 -3.69 -17.48
C ALA A 80 6.13 -4.05 -17.01
N GLY A 81 6.72 -3.22 -16.13
CA GLY A 81 7.82 -3.64 -15.26
C GLY A 81 7.33 -4.77 -14.34
N ARG A 82 8.05 -5.90 -14.32
CA ARG A 82 7.66 -7.09 -13.53
C ARG A 82 8.86 -7.97 -13.18
N PRO A 83 9.01 -8.37 -11.91
CA PRO A 83 9.54 -9.68 -11.55
C PRO A 83 8.59 -10.78 -12.08
N ARG A 84 8.83 -11.19 -13.34
CA ARG A 84 8.32 -12.36 -14.10
C ARG A 84 6.89 -12.92 -13.83
N ARG A 85 5.95 -12.57 -14.75
CA ARG A 85 5.18 -13.49 -15.67
C ARG A 85 3.65 -13.87 -15.53
N THR A 86 2.69 -13.02 -15.11
CA THR A 86 1.24 -13.23 -15.45
C THR A 86 0.93 -12.67 -16.83
N ALA A 87 -0.05 -13.25 -17.53
CA ALA A 87 -0.37 -12.85 -18.91
C ALA A 87 -1.60 -11.93 -19.04
N TRP A 88 -1.35 -10.73 -19.54
CA TRP A 88 -2.18 -10.10 -20.58
C TRP A 88 -1.85 -10.70 -21.97
N PRO A 89 -2.60 -10.39 -23.04
CA PRO A 89 -2.30 -10.84 -24.40
C PRO A 89 -0.92 -10.40 -24.91
N THR A 90 -0.36 -11.17 -25.84
CA THR A 90 1.04 -11.07 -26.28
C THR A 90 1.29 -10.00 -27.36
N SER A 91 1.26 -8.73 -26.95
CA SER A 91 1.87 -7.61 -27.73
C SER A 91 2.73 -6.65 -26.90
N GLY A 92 2.74 -6.78 -25.56
CA GLY A 92 3.52 -5.90 -24.68
C GLY A 92 5.02 -6.22 -24.62
N ARG A 93 5.85 -5.18 -24.74
CA ARG A 93 7.30 -5.23 -24.47
C ARG A 93 7.55 -5.36 -22.95
N ARG A 94 8.65 -5.98 -22.56
CA ARG A 94 9.05 -6.19 -21.15
C ARG A 94 10.47 -5.68 -20.92
N THR A 95 10.66 -4.97 -19.81
CA THR A 95 11.97 -4.66 -19.21
C THR A 95 12.09 -5.40 -17.87
N GLN A 96 13.31 -5.65 -17.44
CA GLN A 96 13.63 -6.27 -16.15
C GLN A 96 14.55 -5.30 -15.40
N SER A 97 14.18 -4.93 -14.18
CA SER A 97 14.92 -4.06 -13.25
C SER A 97 15.27 -4.84 -11.97
N TRP A 98 16.19 -4.30 -11.15
CA TRP A 98 16.41 -4.77 -9.78
C TRP A 98 15.26 -4.32 -8.86
N SER A 99 15.12 -4.96 -7.69
CA SER A 99 14.39 -4.41 -6.55
C SER A 99 14.86 -2.99 -6.25
N SER A 100 13.95 -2.10 -5.85
CA SER A 100 14.29 -0.73 -5.44
C SER A 100 15.24 -0.05 -6.46
N THR A 101 14.78 0.00 -7.72
CA THR A 101 15.42 0.80 -8.78
C THR A 101 14.41 1.44 -9.74
N ASP A 102 13.11 1.33 -9.44
CA ASP A 102 12.04 1.74 -10.36
C ASP A 102 12.08 3.25 -10.68
N GLY A 103 12.47 4.10 -9.72
CA GLY A 103 12.70 5.53 -9.95
C GLY A 103 13.77 5.80 -11.02
N LEU A 104 14.91 5.09 -10.94
CA LEU A 104 15.99 5.21 -11.92
C LEU A 104 15.52 4.84 -13.33
N VAL A 105 14.72 3.79 -13.47
CA VAL A 105 14.15 3.37 -14.76
C VAL A 105 13.19 4.42 -15.30
N LEU A 106 12.40 5.06 -14.43
CA LEU A 106 11.45 6.10 -14.80
C LEU A 106 12.15 7.40 -15.23
N ASP A 107 13.25 7.80 -14.59
CA ASP A 107 14.03 8.97 -15.01
C ASP A 107 14.80 8.72 -16.30
N LEU A 108 15.33 7.50 -16.49
CA LEU A 108 15.87 7.06 -17.78
C LEU A 108 14.80 7.12 -18.89
N LEU A 109 13.54 6.79 -18.58
CA LEU A 109 12.42 6.96 -19.51
C LEU A 109 12.09 8.43 -19.76
N CYS A 110 12.08 9.30 -18.74
CA CYS A 110 11.91 10.75 -18.91
C CYS A 110 12.98 11.33 -19.85
N ALA A 111 14.24 10.98 -19.63
CA ALA A 111 15.35 11.41 -20.48
C ALA A 111 15.26 10.86 -21.91
N ALA A 112 14.86 9.60 -22.09
CA ALA A 112 14.68 9.02 -23.42
C ALA A 112 13.44 9.57 -24.16
N VAL A 113 12.37 9.96 -23.46
CA VAL A 113 11.20 10.65 -24.05
C VAL A 113 11.57 12.05 -24.51
N LEU A 114 12.42 12.76 -23.73
CA LEU A 114 12.98 14.05 -24.12
C LEU A 114 13.77 13.95 -25.43
N ASP A 115 14.69 12.98 -25.53
CA ASP A 115 15.47 12.71 -26.74
C ASP A 115 14.60 12.30 -27.95
N ALA A 116 13.56 11.49 -27.73
CA ALA A 116 12.61 11.09 -28.75
C ALA A 116 11.66 12.22 -29.20
N GLY A 117 11.67 13.36 -28.51
CA GLY A 117 10.80 14.51 -28.79
C GLY A 117 9.36 14.35 -28.30
N GLY A 118 9.07 13.36 -27.45
CA GLY A 118 7.72 13.04 -26.94
C GLY A 118 7.18 13.96 -25.85
N VAL A 119 7.80 15.12 -25.63
CA VAL A 119 7.36 16.11 -24.64
C VAL A 119 6.20 16.93 -25.19
N ASP A 120 5.04 16.91 -24.53
CA ASP A 120 3.94 17.82 -24.81
C ASP A 120 4.27 19.21 -24.27
N ARG A 121 5.01 19.98 -25.07
CA ARG A 121 5.40 21.35 -24.76
C ARG A 121 4.20 22.24 -24.40
N SER A 122 3.07 22.05 -25.07
CA SER A 122 1.87 22.86 -24.84
C SER A 122 1.25 22.60 -23.46
N PHE A 123 1.22 21.34 -23.03
CA PHE A 123 0.82 20.98 -21.68
C PHE A 123 1.84 21.47 -20.66
N VAL A 124 3.12 21.16 -20.86
CA VAL A 124 4.21 21.48 -19.93
C VAL A 124 4.30 23.00 -19.68
N GLU A 125 4.35 23.82 -20.73
CA GLU A 125 4.36 25.29 -20.64
C GLU A 125 3.15 25.83 -19.87
N ALA A 126 1.94 25.34 -20.16
CA ALA A 126 0.73 25.84 -19.52
C ALA A 126 0.53 25.32 -18.08
N ARG A 127 0.96 24.10 -17.77
CA ARG A 127 0.42 23.29 -16.66
C ARG A 127 1.45 22.78 -15.65
N THR A 128 2.75 22.95 -15.91
CA THR A 128 3.81 22.48 -15.02
C THR A 128 4.75 23.61 -14.58
N SER A 129 5.41 23.44 -13.44
CA SER A 129 6.47 24.34 -12.94
C SER A 129 7.78 23.56 -12.78
N GLY A 130 8.93 24.26 -12.82
CA GLY A 130 10.25 23.62 -12.74
C GLY A 130 10.81 23.03 -14.04
N THR A 131 10.08 23.13 -15.16
CA THR A 131 10.42 22.51 -16.46
C THR A 131 11.87 22.67 -16.90
N ASP A 132 12.37 23.89 -17.01
CA ASP A 132 13.69 24.15 -17.60
C ASP A 132 14.80 23.51 -16.76
N GLN A 133 14.70 23.65 -15.43
CA GLN A 133 15.60 23.00 -14.47
C GLN A 133 15.52 21.47 -14.59
N PHE A 134 14.31 20.90 -14.66
CA PHE A 134 14.14 19.45 -14.77
C PHE A 134 14.72 18.89 -16.09
N ILE A 135 14.59 19.63 -17.20
CA ILE A 135 15.20 19.27 -18.49
C ILE A 135 16.74 19.32 -18.41
N ASP A 136 17.31 20.37 -17.80
CA ASP A 136 18.76 20.48 -17.59
C ASP A 136 19.28 19.34 -16.70
N GLU A 137 18.54 18.97 -15.65
CA GLU A 137 18.87 17.84 -14.77
C GLU A 137 18.80 16.49 -15.50
N LEU A 138 17.77 16.24 -16.32
CA LEU A 138 17.67 15.04 -17.18
C LEU A 138 18.81 14.97 -18.23
N ALA A 139 19.26 16.11 -18.73
CA ALA A 139 20.40 16.20 -19.66
C ALA A 139 21.74 15.94 -18.97
N ALA A 140 21.86 16.23 -17.67
CA ALA A 140 23.06 16.00 -16.86
C ALA A 140 23.21 14.57 -16.33
N LEU A 141 22.20 13.70 -16.46
CA LEU A 141 22.24 12.33 -15.96
C LEU A 141 23.32 11.47 -16.64
N ASP A 142 24.11 10.74 -15.85
CA ASP A 142 24.91 9.62 -16.36
C ASP A 142 24.01 8.42 -16.66
N ARG A 143 23.38 8.46 -17.84
CA ARG A 143 22.44 7.45 -18.31
C ARG A 143 23.07 6.05 -18.43
N ALA A 144 24.39 5.95 -18.59
CA ALA A 144 25.08 4.66 -18.63
C ALA A 144 25.18 4.06 -17.23
N ALA A 145 25.67 4.82 -16.26
CA ALA A 145 25.74 4.39 -14.86
C ALA A 145 24.36 4.12 -14.25
N LEU A 146 23.33 4.91 -14.60
CA LEU A 146 21.96 4.67 -14.15
C LEU A 146 21.37 3.38 -14.73
N ALA A 147 21.60 3.09 -16.02
CA ALA A 147 21.10 1.87 -16.63
C ALA A 147 21.79 0.61 -16.06
N GLU A 148 23.09 0.69 -15.78
CA GLU A 148 23.84 -0.35 -15.08
C GLU A 148 23.31 -0.57 -13.65
N ALA A 149 23.13 0.51 -12.88
CA ALA A 149 22.60 0.46 -11.51
C ALA A 149 21.17 -0.10 -11.46
N ALA A 150 20.31 0.26 -12.42
CA ALA A 150 18.94 -0.26 -12.54
C ALA A 150 18.83 -1.65 -13.19
N GLY A 151 19.93 -2.18 -13.75
CA GLY A 151 19.97 -3.50 -14.39
C GLY A 151 19.22 -3.59 -15.72
N VAL A 152 18.97 -2.45 -16.39
CA VAL A 152 18.14 -2.36 -17.60
C VAL A 152 18.96 -2.27 -18.88
N ASP A 153 18.48 -2.93 -19.95
CA ASP A 153 18.95 -2.68 -21.31
C ASP A 153 18.55 -1.27 -21.77
N ARG A 154 19.53 -0.43 -22.11
CA ARG A 154 19.32 0.93 -22.60
C ARG A 154 18.46 0.96 -23.85
N ASP A 155 18.71 0.08 -24.82
CA ASP A 155 17.89 0.02 -26.02
C ASP A 155 16.43 -0.33 -25.68
N ALA A 156 16.19 -1.04 -24.57
CA ALA A 156 14.84 -1.35 -24.11
C ALA A 156 14.14 -0.16 -23.48
N VAL A 157 14.86 0.71 -22.77
CA VAL A 157 14.36 2.01 -22.31
C VAL A 157 14.01 2.90 -23.51
N GLU A 158 14.93 3.06 -24.45
CA GLU A 158 14.78 3.90 -25.65
C GLU A 158 13.55 3.44 -26.48
N ARG A 159 13.41 2.14 -26.76
CA ARG A 159 12.22 1.58 -27.44
C ARG A 159 10.89 1.74 -26.69
N VAL A 160 10.92 1.85 -25.36
CA VAL A 160 9.71 2.12 -24.55
C VAL A 160 9.38 3.62 -24.58
N ALA A 161 10.37 4.50 -24.53
CA ALA A 161 10.19 5.94 -24.68
C ALA A 161 9.64 6.30 -26.07
N GLU A 162 10.14 5.69 -27.16
CA GLU A 162 9.54 5.78 -28.50
C GLU A 162 8.05 5.39 -28.47
N THR A 163 7.74 4.23 -27.87
CA THR A 163 6.36 3.72 -27.78
C THR A 163 5.44 4.63 -26.95
N ILE A 164 5.97 5.34 -25.95
CA ILE A 164 5.22 6.34 -25.16
C ILE A 164 5.03 7.63 -25.98
N SER A 165 6.05 8.07 -26.70
CA SER A 165 6.05 9.29 -27.51
C SER A 165 5.09 9.20 -28.71
N ASP A 166 4.98 8.02 -29.32
CA ASP A 166 4.06 7.73 -30.43
C ASP A 166 2.59 7.48 -29.99
N ALA A 167 2.31 7.40 -28.69
CA ALA A 167 0.99 6.98 -28.19
C ALA A 167 0.00 8.14 -28.04
N ASP A 168 -1.25 7.94 -28.50
CA ASP A 168 -2.37 8.86 -28.25
C ASP A 168 -2.60 9.14 -26.76
N GLY A 169 -2.16 8.25 -25.85
CA GLY A 169 -2.12 8.49 -24.41
C GLY A 169 -1.62 7.31 -23.58
N MET A 170 -1.17 7.62 -22.36
CA MET A 170 -0.58 6.70 -21.39
C MET A 170 -1.36 6.70 -20.07
N ALA A 171 -1.83 5.52 -19.66
CA ALA A 171 -2.35 5.29 -18.31
C ALA A 171 -1.37 4.41 -17.53
N ALA A 172 -0.84 4.93 -16.42
CA ALA A 172 0.02 4.18 -15.51
C ALA A 172 -0.82 3.47 -14.46
N ILE A 173 -0.59 2.16 -14.28
CA ILE A 173 -1.32 1.33 -13.30
C ILE A 173 -0.29 0.72 -12.35
N VAL A 174 -0.38 1.07 -11.07
CA VAL A 174 0.60 0.75 -10.03
C VAL A 174 -0.08 0.10 -8.83
N GLY A 175 0.67 -0.68 -8.05
CA GLY A 175 0.22 -1.15 -6.73
C GLY A 175 0.71 -0.23 -5.61
N THR A 176 0.28 -0.49 -4.37
CA THR A 176 0.66 0.29 -3.18
C THR A 176 2.16 0.28 -2.85
N GLY A 177 2.98 -0.53 -3.53
CA GLY A 177 4.43 -0.62 -3.31
C GLY A 177 5.28 0.48 -3.97
N ILE A 178 4.69 1.35 -4.81
CA ILE A 178 5.43 2.46 -5.44
C ILE A 178 5.66 3.65 -4.48
N GLU A 179 4.92 3.70 -3.37
CA GLU A 179 4.91 4.82 -2.41
C GLU A 179 5.71 4.52 -1.13
N THR A 180 6.36 3.33 -1.04
CA THR A 180 6.77 2.74 0.25
C THR A 180 8.27 2.65 0.54
N ASP A 181 9.16 3.17 -0.33
CA ASP A 181 10.60 3.10 -0.06
C ASP A 181 11.15 4.42 0.51
N GLU A 182 11.19 4.51 1.84
CA GLU A 182 11.80 5.63 2.59
C GLU A 182 13.30 5.82 2.31
N ARG A 183 13.94 4.86 1.64
CA ARG A 183 15.39 4.86 1.39
C ARG A 183 15.77 5.33 -0.01
N GLU A 184 14.78 5.58 -0.87
CA GLU A 184 15.01 5.87 -2.28
C GLU A 184 14.29 7.13 -2.76
N PRO A 185 14.77 7.75 -3.86
CA PRO A 185 14.00 8.79 -4.52
C PRO A 185 12.67 8.23 -5.04
N SER A 186 11.59 8.98 -4.80
CA SER A 186 10.22 8.55 -5.05
C SER A 186 10.00 8.09 -6.49
N ALA A 187 9.84 6.77 -6.68
CA ALA A 187 9.42 6.19 -7.95
C ALA A 187 8.02 6.70 -8.37
N ALA A 188 7.19 7.15 -7.41
CA ALA A 188 5.94 7.82 -7.70
C ALA A 188 6.17 9.20 -8.34
N ASP A 189 7.17 9.97 -7.88
CA ASP A 189 7.50 11.30 -8.42
C ASP A 189 8.08 11.19 -9.84
N SER A 190 9.03 10.28 -10.08
CA SER A 190 9.56 10.01 -11.42
C SER A 190 8.47 9.54 -12.40
N LEU A 191 7.48 8.77 -11.93
CA LEU A 191 6.33 8.37 -12.74
C LEU A 191 5.37 9.53 -13.02
N LEU A 192 5.14 10.41 -12.04
CA LEU A 192 4.35 11.64 -12.22
C LEU A 192 5.06 12.58 -13.20
N ASN A 193 6.37 12.77 -13.10
CA ASN A 193 7.19 13.52 -14.04
C ASN A 193 7.01 13.01 -15.47
N LEU A 194 7.10 11.69 -15.69
CA LEU A 194 6.88 11.07 -17.01
C LEU A 194 5.47 11.35 -17.57
N LEU A 195 4.44 11.25 -16.73
CA LEU A 195 3.06 11.57 -17.12
C LEU A 195 2.85 13.07 -17.40
N LEU A 196 3.54 13.95 -16.67
CA LEU A 196 3.46 15.40 -16.86
C LEU A 196 4.19 15.86 -18.12
N LEU A 197 5.42 15.37 -18.37
CA LEU A 197 6.17 15.62 -19.60
C LEU A 197 5.38 15.24 -20.85
N THR A 198 4.63 14.14 -20.80
CA THR A 198 3.92 13.56 -21.95
C THR A 198 2.44 14.01 -22.05
N GLY A 199 2.00 15.01 -21.28
CA GLY A 199 0.62 15.50 -21.32
C GLY A 199 -0.43 14.45 -20.91
N ASN A 200 -0.02 13.43 -20.16
CA ASN A 200 -0.83 12.26 -19.79
C ASN A 200 -1.52 12.42 -18.43
N VAL A 201 -1.94 13.64 -18.09
CA VAL A 201 -2.73 13.96 -16.89
C VAL A 201 -3.86 14.92 -17.27
N GLY A 202 -5.03 14.82 -16.64
CA GLY A 202 -6.15 15.72 -16.89
C GLY A 202 -7.05 15.33 -18.08
N ARG A 203 -6.81 14.20 -18.76
CA ARG A 203 -7.58 13.76 -19.93
C ARG A 203 -8.05 12.29 -19.84
N PRO A 204 -9.17 11.91 -20.50
CA PRO A 204 -9.63 10.52 -20.54
C PRO A 204 -8.59 9.59 -21.17
N GLY A 205 -8.48 8.36 -20.65
CA GLY A 205 -7.54 7.36 -21.17
C GLY A 205 -6.09 7.53 -20.72
N ALA A 206 -5.81 8.52 -19.86
CA ALA A 206 -4.49 8.78 -19.31
C ALA A 206 -4.54 9.02 -17.78
N GLY A 207 -3.37 9.04 -17.16
CA GLY A 207 -3.18 9.36 -15.74
C GLY A 207 -2.62 8.20 -14.90
N LEU A 208 -2.45 8.47 -13.60
CA LEU A 208 -1.99 7.50 -12.61
C LEU A 208 -3.17 6.81 -11.92
N HIS A 209 -3.11 5.48 -11.83
CA HIS A 209 -4.10 4.63 -11.19
C HIS A 209 -3.44 3.72 -10.15
N VAL A 210 -3.53 4.10 -8.87
CA VAL A 210 -3.05 3.29 -7.74
C VAL A 210 -4.11 2.23 -7.40
N PHE A 211 -3.75 0.97 -7.54
CA PHE A 211 -4.60 -0.17 -7.20
C PHE A 211 -4.37 -0.53 -5.73
N ARG A 212 -5.20 0.08 -4.87
CA ARG A 212 -5.26 -0.19 -3.43
C ARG A 212 -5.72 -1.61 -3.12
N GLY A 213 -5.36 -2.12 -1.94
CA GLY A 213 -5.50 -3.53 -1.59
C GLY A 213 -6.82 -3.88 -0.90
N LEU A 214 -7.43 -2.92 -0.20
CA LEU A 214 -8.66 -3.11 0.56
C LEU A 214 -9.85 -2.39 -0.11
N SER A 215 -11.07 -2.92 0.08
CA SER A 215 -12.27 -2.49 -0.64
C SER A 215 -12.67 -1.03 -0.38
N ASN A 216 -12.39 -0.51 0.82
CA ASN A 216 -12.73 0.84 1.25
C ASN A 216 -11.50 1.63 1.74
N GLU A 217 -10.28 1.25 1.32
CA GLU A 217 -9.04 1.96 1.69
C GLU A 217 -9.10 3.44 1.28
N GLN A 218 -9.74 3.71 0.13
CA GLN A 218 -9.99 5.07 -0.33
C GLN A 218 -10.94 5.81 0.63
N GLY A 219 -12.09 5.22 0.98
CA GLY A 219 -13.08 5.87 1.85
C GLY A 219 -12.58 6.10 3.28
N ALA A 220 -11.77 5.18 3.83
CA ALA A 220 -11.10 5.39 5.11
C ALA A 220 -10.11 6.57 5.05
N THR A 221 -9.32 6.66 3.97
CA THR A 221 -8.43 7.82 3.76
C THR A 221 -9.22 9.12 3.55
N ASP A 222 -10.35 9.05 2.82
CA ASP A 222 -11.25 10.17 2.57
C ASP A 222 -11.86 10.71 3.89
N ALA A 223 -12.14 9.82 4.84
CA ALA A 223 -12.65 10.15 6.18
C ALA A 223 -11.56 10.57 7.18
N GLY A 224 -10.29 10.66 6.77
CA GLY A 224 -9.20 11.06 7.66
C GLY A 224 -8.67 9.96 8.59
N CYS A 225 -8.88 8.67 8.27
CA CYS A 225 -8.28 7.54 9.00
C CYS A 225 -6.79 7.36 8.68
N VAL A 226 -6.01 8.45 8.74
CA VAL A 226 -4.57 8.53 8.48
C VAL A 226 -3.94 9.54 9.46
N PRO A 227 -2.68 9.37 9.88
CA PRO A 227 -2.09 10.19 10.94
C PRO A 227 -1.83 11.65 10.56
N ASP A 228 -1.73 11.97 9.27
CA ASP A 228 -1.15 13.21 8.73
C ASP A 228 -2.15 14.11 7.99
N ARG A 229 -3.41 13.68 7.83
CA ARG A 229 -4.44 14.41 7.08
C ARG A 229 -5.80 14.37 7.75
N LEU A 230 -6.48 15.50 7.64
CA LEU A 230 -7.87 15.70 8.01
C LEU A 230 -8.81 15.17 6.90
N PRO A 231 -10.10 14.95 7.20
CA PRO A 231 -11.11 14.52 6.21
C PRO A 231 -11.05 15.30 4.89
N GLY A 232 -11.23 14.59 3.77
CA GLY A 232 -11.17 15.15 2.43
C GLY A 232 -9.75 15.34 1.86
N HIS A 233 -8.73 14.74 2.48
CA HIS A 233 -7.29 14.90 2.16
C HIS A 233 -6.75 16.31 2.41
N GLN A 234 -7.27 16.99 3.43
CA GLN A 234 -6.73 18.28 3.87
C GLN A 234 -5.47 18.04 4.73
N PRO A 235 -4.34 18.73 4.51
CA PRO A 235 -3.17 18.64 5.38
C PRO A 235 -3.52 18.97 6.84
N LEU A 236 -2.90 18.29 7.81
CA LEU A 236 -3.18 18.52 9.23
C LEU A 236 -2.76 19.91 9.74
N ASP A 237 -1.79 20.54 9.05
CA ASP A 237 -1.26 21.87 9.31
C ASP A 237 -2.02 23.01 8.58
N ASP A 238 -3.04 22.69 7.76
CA ASP A 238 -3.88 23.69 7.09
C ASP A 238 -4.81 24.42 8.10
N PRO A 239 -4.59 25.72 8.38
CA PRO A 239 -5.38 26.45 9.37
C PRO A 239 -6.84 26.64 8.97
N GLU A 240 -7.18 26.64 7.68
CA GLU A 240 -8.56 26.74 7.21
C GLU A 240 -9.31 25.41 7.39
N ALA A 241 -8.63 24.28 7.12
CA ALA A 241 -9.17 22.94 7.37
C ALA A 241 -9.41 22.70 8.86
N ARG A 242 -8.42 23.05 9.71
CA ARG A 242 -8.52 22.96 11.17
C ARG A 242 -9.68 23.80 11.72
N THR A 243 -9.77 25.06 11.31
CA THR A 243 -10.86 25.98 11.70
C THR A 243 -12.23 25.48 11.23
N ARG A 244 -12.32 24.80 10.08
CA ARG A 244 -13.57 24.18 9.60
C ARG A 244 -14.05 23.09 10.55
N ILE A 245 -13.12 22.23 10.98
CA ILE A 245 -13.41 21.10 11.86
C ILE A 245 -13.71 21.55 13.29
N GLU A 246 -12.95 22.51 13.83
CA GLU A 246 -13.21 23.09 15.16
C GLU A 246 -14.63 23.68 15.28
N ARG A 247 -15.17 24.22 14.19
CA ARG A 247 -16.54 24.75 14.15
C ARG A 247 -17.62 23.67 14.14
N GLU A 248 -17.32 22.49 13.61
CA GLU A 248 -18.26 21.37 13.53
C GLU A 248 -18.20 20.53 14.81
N TRP A 249 -17.01 20.10 15.21
CA TRP A 249 -16.77 19.20 16.35
C TRP A 249 -16.65 19.94 17.70
N GLY A 250 -16.59 21.27 17.71
CA GLY A 250 -16.35 22.06 18.92
C GLY A 250 -14.95 21.92 19.53
N VAL A 251 -14.06 21.15 18.90
CA VAL A 251 -12.68 20.89 19.35
C VAL A 251 -11.69 21.04 18.20
N ALA A 252 -10.60 21.76 18.45
CA ALA A 252 -9.53 21.94 17.47
C ALA A 252 -8.74 20.61 17.26
N PRO A 253 -8.50 20.18 16.01
CA PRO A 253 -7.64 19.02 15.75
C PRO A 253 -6.20 19.21 16.26
N PRO A 254 -5.41 18.14 16.48
CA PRO A 254 -3.98 18.27 16.76
C PRO A 254 -3.21 18.89 15.59
N GLU A 255 -2.16 19.67 15.86
CA GLU A 255 -1.31 20.30 14.82
C GLU A 255 -0.20 19.37 14.32
N THR A 256 0.16 18.37 15.12
CA THR A 256 1.25 17.44 14.85
C THR A 256 0.67 16.11 14.33
N PRO A 257 1.21 15.54 13.23
CA PRO A 257 0.81 14.22 12.76
C PRO A 257 0.88 13.16 13.85
N GLY A 258 -0.08 12.24 13.80
CA GLY A 258 -0.07 11.02 14.61
C GLY A 258 1.04 10.07 14.19
N ARG A 259 1.12 8.93 14.88
CA ARG A 259 2.03 7.83 14.52
C ARG A 259 1.43 6.97 13.41
N THR A 260 2.26 6.56 12.46
CA THR A 260 1.93 5.50 11.50
C THR A 260 1.62 4.18 12.22
N ALA A 261 0.92 3.26 11.57
CA ALA A 261 0.68 1.92 12.12
C ALA A 261 1.97 1.19 12.54
N HIS A 262 3.09 1.46 11.86
CA HIS A 262 4.39 0.92 12.25
C HIS A 262 4.89 1.53 13.58
N GLU A 263 4.90 2.87 13.69
CA GLU A 263 5.36 3.57 14.89
C GLU A 263 4.46 3.32 16.10
N LEU A 264 3.15 3.17 15.89
CA LEU A 264 2.21 2.75 16.92
C LEU A 264 2.65 1.41 17.54
N LEU A 265 2.84 0.37 16.71
CA LEU A 265 3.28 -0.94 17.18
C LEU A 265 4.64 -0.89 17.90
N ALA A 266 5.58 -0.08 17.41
CA ALA A 266 6.89 0.08 18.07
C ALA A 266 6.79 0.76 19.44
N ALA A 267 5.79 1.61 19.65
CA ALA A 267 5.55 2.37 20.87
C ALA A 267 4.65 1.66 21.91
N PHE A 268 3.99 0.56 21.55
CA PHE A 268 3.17 -0.20 22.48
C PHE A 268 4.01 -0.73 23.66
N GLY A 269 3.47 -0.56 24.87
CA GLY A 269 4.08 -0.91 26.16
C GLY A 269 5.18 0.01 26.65
N SER A 270 5.71 0.94 25.83
CA SER A 270 6.75 1.89 26.22
C SER A 270 6.29 3.35 26.28
N GLU A 271 5.40 3.75 25.37
CA GLU A 271 4.84 5.11 25.30
C GLU A 271 3.32 5.11 25.10
N ILE A 272 2.80 4.06 24.46
CA ILE A 272 1.37 3.81 24.30
C ILE A 272 0.99 2.62 25.16
N HIS A 273 0.11 2.86 26.12
CA HIS A 273 -0.33 1.85 27.10
C HIS A 273 -1.75 1.33 26.84
N CYS A 274 -2.56 2.04 26.05
CA CYS A 274 -3.91 1.63 25.68
C CYS A 274 -4.11 1.70 24.18
N ALA A 275 -4.85 0.74 23.61
CA ALA A 275 -5.21 0.76 22.19
C ALA A 275 -6.66 0.29 21.97
N LEU A 276 -7.33 0.92 20.99
CA LEU A 276 -8.57 0.47 20.39
C LEU A 276 -8.26 0.09 18.93
N VAL A 277 -8.35 -1.19 18.60
CA VAL A 277 -8.14 -1.71 17.24
C VAL A 277 -9.50 -1.99 16.60
N VAL A 278 -9.72 -1.55 15.36
CA VAL A 278 -11.02 -1.65 14.68
C VAL A 278 -10.82 -2.28 13.31
N GLY A 279 -11.30 -3.53 13.14
CA GLY A 279 -11.27 -4.26 11.87
C GLY A 279 -9.89 -4.49 11.27
N GLU A 280 -8.84 -4.53 12.11
CA GLU A 280 -7.44 -4.65 11.73
C GLU A 280 -6.72 -5.67 12.62
N ASN A 281 -5.69 -6.33 12.07
CA ASN A 281 -4.95 -7.40 12.77
C ASN A 281 -3.44 -7.09 12.85
N PRO A 282 -3.00 -6.13 13.68
CA PRO A 282 -1.57 -5.85 13.89
C PRO A 282 -0.75 -7.04 14.41
N GLY A 283 -1.40 -8.06 14.98
CA GLY A 283 -0.81 -9.36 15.31
C GLY A 283 -0.22 -10.11 14.11
N VAL A 284 -0.67 -9.81 12.88
CA VAL A 284 -0.11 -10.35 11.64
C VAL A 284 0.62 -9.24 10.88
N SER A 285 1.88 -9.01 11.25
CA SER A 285 2.78 -8.07 10.57
C SER A 285 3.96 -8.78 9.90
N LYS A 286 4.71 -8.06 9.04
CA LYS A 286 5.94 -8.59 8.41
C LYS A 286 7.18 -8.56 9.34
N ARG A 287 6.97 -8.52 10.66
CA ARG A 287 8.04 -8.48 11.67
C ARG A 287 8.15 -9.82 12.40
N ASP A 288 9.20 -9.93 13.20
CA ASP A 288 9.38 -11.00 14.16
C ASP A 288 8.10 -11.22 15.01
N PRO A 289 7.50 -12.44 14.99
CA PRO A 289 6.31 -12.75 15.79
C PRO A 289 6.52 -12.53 17.30
N ASP A 290 7.70 -12.87 17.83
CA ASP A 290 8.00 -12.71 19.26
C ASP A 290 8.00 -11.22 19.63
N TRP A 291 8.53 -10.36 18.75
CA TRP A 291 8.48 -8.90 18.91
C TRP A 291 7.04 -8.38 18.87
N ILE A 292 6.16 -8.93 18.04
CA ILE A 292 4.75 -8.52 17.98
C ILE A 292 3.98 -8.95 19.23
N GLU A 293 4.21 -10.17 19.70
CA GLU A 293 3.65 -10.68 20.96
C GLU A 293 4.10 -9.82 22.16
N ASP A 294 5.39 -9.50 22.26
CA ASP A 294 5.94 -8.60 23.28
C ASP A 294 5.28 -7.19 23.25
N ARG A 295 5.03 -6.64 22.05
CA ARG A 295 4.42 -5.30 21.90
C ARG A 295 2.95 -5.29 22.28
N LEU A 296 2.16 -6.25 21.79
CA LEU A 296 0.74 -6.35 22.11
C LEU A 296 0.54 -6.72 23.59
N GLY A 297 1.35 -7.64 24.13
CA GLY A 297 1.34 -8.02 25.54
C GLY A 297 1.88 -6.94 26.50
N GLY A 298 2.52 -5.89 25.98
CA GLY A 298 2.99 -4.74 26.75
C GLY A 298 1.91 -3.68 27.03
N LEU A 299 0.74 -3.75 26.40
CA LEU A 299 -0.37 -2.82 26.66
C LEU A 299 -0.99 -3.07 28.04
N ASP A 300 -1.34 -1.99 28.74
CA ASP A 300 -2.13 -2.04 29.99
C ASP A 300 -3.62 -2.29 29.71
N THR A 301 -4.12 -1.94 28.51
CA THR A 301 -5.48 -2.27 28.06
C THR A 301 -5.57 -2.33 26.53
N LEU A 302 -6.00 -3.48 25.98
CA LEU A 302 -6.31 -3.64 24.55
C LEU A 302 -7.79 -3.95 24.33
N ALA A 303 -8.48 -3.06 23.61
CA ALA A 303 -9.85 -3.28 23.12
C ALA A 303 -9.83 -3.51 21.61
N VAL A 304 -10.61 -4.49 21.13
CA VAL A 304 -10.64 -4.88 19.72
C VAL A 304 -12.08 -5.00 19.22
N VAL A 305 -12.43 -4.26 18.16
CA VAL A 305 -13.69 -4.37 17.40
C VAL A 305 -13.43 -5.26 16.19
N GLU A 306 -13.97 -6.48 16.19
CA GLU A 306 -13.61 -7.50 15.19
C GLU A 306 -14.73 -8.54 14.97
N LEU A 307 -14.77 -9.10 13.76
CA LEU A 307 -15.76 -10.09 13.31
C LEU A 307 -15.43 -11.53 13.75
N THR A 308 -14.14 -11.88 13.82
CA THR A 308 -13.64 -13.24 14.10
C THR A 308 -12.46 -13.23 15.07
N GLU A 309 -12.17 -14.37 15.72
CA GLU A 309 -10.90 -14.50 16.45
C GLU A 309 -9.71 -14.29 15.49
N SER A 310 -8.78 -13.44 15.89
CA SER A 310 -7.54 -13.10 15.21
C SER A 310 -6.36 -13.09 16.20
N GLU A 311 -5.13 -13.07 15.67
CA GLU A 311 -3.90 -12.95 16.46
C GLU A 311 -3.98 -11.78 17.45
N THR A 312 -4.47 -10.63 17.01
CA THR A 312 -4.67 -9.45 17.86
C THR A 312 -5.69 -9.69 18.98
N THR A 313 -6.82 -10.36 18.70
CA THR A 313 -7.84 -10.63 19.74
C THR A 313 -7.33 -11.53 20.87
N ARG A 314 -6.29 -12.34 20.65
CA ARG A 314 -5.69 -13.19 21.70
C ARG A 314 -4.98 -12.39 22.80
N HIS A 315 -4.58 -11.14 22.50
CA HIS A 315 -3.98 -10.22 23.45
C HIS A 315 -5.00 -9.22 24.05
N ALA A 316 -6.27 -9.26 23.62
CA ALA A 316 -7.26 -8.27 24.01
C ALA A 316 -7.86 -8.53 25.41
N ASP A 317 -8.02 -7.46 26.19
CA ASP A 317 -8.81 -7.46 27.43
C ASP A 317 -10.31 -7.43 27.13
N VAL A 318 -10.69 -6.78 26.04
CA VAL A 318 -12.07 -6.62 25.58
C VAL A 318 -12.17 -6.87 24.09
N VAL A 319 -13.01 -7.82 23.68
CA VAL A 319 -13.42 -8.01 22.28
C VAL A 319 -14.87 -7.57 22.13
N LEU A 320 -15.12 -6.68 21.19
CA LEU A 320 -16.42 -6.13 20.83
C LEU A 320 -16.85 -6.74 19.48
N PRO A 321 -17.82 -7.69 19.46
CA PRO A 321 -18.15 -8.43 18.24
C PRO A 321 -18.74 -7.51 17.16
N ALA A 322 -18.03 -7.37 16.04
CA ALA A 322 -18.45 -6.59 14.91
C ALA A 322 -19.30 -7.42 13.93
N ALA A 323 -20.27 -6.78 13.28
CA ALA A 323 -21.05 -7.38 12.20
C ALA A 323 -20.18 -7.65 10.95
N ALA A 324 -20.64 -8.51 10.04
CA ALA A 324 -20.00 -8.72 8.74
C ALA A 324 -20.36 -7.61 7.73
N ALA A 325 -19.60 -7.47 6.64
CA ALA A 325 -19.93 -6.52 5.57
C ALA A 325 -21.31 -6.76 4.93
N ALA A 326 -21.79 -8.02 4.93
CA ALA A 326 -23.13 -8.38 4.44
C ALA A 326 -24.28 -8.01 5.40
N GLU A 327 -23.95 -7.55 6.61
CA GLU A 327 -24.86 -7.24 7.72
C GLU A 327 -24.86 -5.74 8.07
N LYS A 328 -24.08 -4.94 7.32
CA LYS A 328 -23.89 -3.50 7.55
C LYS A 328 -24.65 -2.68 6.52
N ARG A 329 -25.22 -1.56 6.97
CA ARG A 329 -25.55 -0.41 6.13
C ARG A 329 -24.39 0.59 6.19
N GLY A 330 -24.18 1.36 5.13
CA GLY A 330 -23.09 2.35 5.06
C GLY A 330 -22.70 2.68 3.63
N THR A 331 -21.46 3.15 3.44
CA THR A 331 -20.90 3.38 2.10
C THR A 331 -19.49 2.81 1.97
N MET A 332 -19.06 2.54 0.73
CA MET A 332 -17.67 2.25 0.38
C MET A 332 -17.23 3.12 -0.80
N THR A 333 -16.08 3.79 -0.69
CA THR A 333 -15.45 4.49 -1.81
C THR A 333 -14.47 3.55 -2.53
N ASN A 334 -14.68 3.34 -3.82
CA ASN A 334 -13.78 2.53 -4.65
C ASN A 334 -12.64 3.36 -5.31
N LEU A 335 -11.75 2.69 -6.04
CA LEU A 335 -10.57 3.27 -6.72
C LEU A 335 -10.89 4.40 -7.75
N ASP A 336 -12.12 4.47 -8.26
CA ASP A 336 -12.59 5.55 -9.16
C ASP A 336 -13.26 6.71 -8.36
N ARG A 337 -12.95 6.79 -7.05
CA ARG A 337 -13.51 7.73 -6.06
C ARG A 337 -15.04 7.69 -5.99
N ARG A 338 -15.63 6.55 -6.37
CA ARG A 338 -17.07 6.37 -6.41
C ARG A 338 -17.52 5.83 -5.06
N ILE A 339 -18.31 6.63 -4.35
CA ILE A 339 -18.97 6.31 -3.08
C ILE A 339 -20.20 5.48 -3.44
N GLN A 340 -20.25 4.24 -2.97
CA GLN A 340 -21.31 3.27 -3.29
C GLN A 340 -22.02 2.85 -2.00
N PRO A 341 -23.36 2.69 -2.01
CA PRO A 341 -24.10 2.25 -0.83
C PRO A 341 -23.84 0.76 -0.54
N LEU A 342 -23.61 0.46 0.73
CA LEU A 342 -23.64 -0.88 1.28
C LEU A 342 -25.01 -1.12 1.92
N GLN A 343 -25.62 -2.26 1.65
CA GLN A 343 -26.94 -2.61 2.15
C GLN A 343 -26.90 -3.97 2.86
N PRO A 344 -27.52 -4.10 4.04
CA PRO A 344 -27.58 -5.36 4.75
C PRO A 344 -28.45 -6.34 3.97
N VAL A 345 -27.94 -7.56 3.77
CA VAL A 345 -28.71 -8.69 3.22
C VAL A 345 -29.12 -9.69 4.32
N ARG A 346 -28.64 -9.48 5.55
CA ARG A 346 -28.94 -10.20 6.79
C ARG A 346 -28.78 -9.27 7.98
N GLU A 347 -29.44 -9.62 9.08
CA GLU A 347 -29.18 -9.00 10.39
C GLU A 347 -27.88 -9.54 11.02
N PRO A 348 -27.16 -8.74 11.83
CA PRO A 348 -26.01 -9.20 12.61
C PRO A 348 -26.36 -10.39 13.54
N PRO A 349 -25.46 -11.38 13.69
CA PRO A 349 -25.72 -12.55 14.54
C PRO A 349 -25.56 -12.25 16.04
N ALA A 350 -26.44 -12.85 16.84
CA ALA A 350 -26.39 -12.86 18.30
C ALA A 350 -26.33 -11.45 18.94
N SER A 351 -25.16 -11.03 19.43
CA SER A 351 -24.92 -9.72 20.04
C SER A 351 -23.93 -8.86 19.25
N ALA A 352 -23.62 -9.25 18.01
CA ALA A 352 -22.79 -8.44 17.12
C ALA A 352 -23.50 -7.13 16.77
N ARG A 353 -22.73 -6.07 16.58
CA ARG A 353 -23.22 -4.75 16.18
C ARG A 353 -22.37 -4.21 15.03
N THR A 354 -22.89 -3.25 14.28
CA THR A 354 -22.08 -2.52 13.31
C THR A 354 -20.99 -1.71 14.03
N ASP A 355 -19.86 -1.46 13.36
CA ASP A 355 -18.75 -0.70 13.94
C ASP A 355 -19.21 0.72 14.28
N PHE A 356 -20.12 1.28 13.48
CA PHE A 356 -20.76 2.57 13.74
C PHE A 356 -21.55 2.58 15.07
N GLU A 357 -22.43 1.59 15.31
CA GLU A 357 -23.16 1.49 16.58
C GLU A 357 -22.21 1.30 17.78
N ILE A 358 -21.12 0.54 17.60
CA ILE A 358 -20.11 0.32 18.65
C ILE A 358 -19.39 1.63 18.97
N LEU A 359 -18.86 2.32 17.96
CA LEU A 359 -18.11 3.57 18.12
C LEU A 359 -19.01 4.71 18.63
N ARG A 360 -20.25 4.83 18.12
CA ARG A 360 -21.29 5.73 18.66
C ARG A 360 -21.55 5.46 20.13
N THR A 361 -21.73 4.19 20.52
CA THR A 361 -21.95 3.82 21.93
C THR A 361 -20.75 4.20 22.80
N ILE A 362 -19.52 4.01 22.32
CA ILE A 362 -18.30 4.40 23.04
C ILE A 362 -18.23 5.93 23.19
N GLY A 363 -18.49 6.69 22.12
CA GLY A 363 -18.51 8.15 22.16
C GLY A 363 -19.54 8.72 23.13
N ALA A 364 -20.74 8.13 23.15
CA ALA A 364 -21.83 8.56 24.03
C ALA A 364 -21.49 8.45 25.53
N GLU A 365 -20.64 7.50 25.94
CA GLU A 365 -20.13 7.42 27.32
C GLU A 365 -19.19 8.58 27.69
N PHE A 366 -18.62 9.28 26.70
CA PHE A 366 -17.87 10.53 26.87
C PHE A 366 -18.72 11.80 26.64
N GLY A 367 -19.98 11.66 26.23
CA GLY A 367 -20.86 12.77 25.83
C GLY A 367 -20.67 13.24 24.39
N GLU A 368 -20.02 12.43 23.54
CA GLU A 368 -19.67 12.72 22.15
C GLU A 368 -20.43 11.78 21.18
N PHE A 369 -20.33 12.05 19.86
CA PHE A 369 -20.89 11.21 18.79
C PHE A 369 -22.42 10.99 18.85
N ASP A 370 -23.19 12.03 19.21
CA ASP A 370 -24.65 11.99 19.24
C ASP A 370 -25.27 12.16 17.83
N TYR A 371 -25.11 11.15 16.99
CA TYR A 371 -25.75 11.02 15.67
C TYR A 371 -27.09 10.28 15.81
N ASP A 372 -28.19 10.67 15.17
CA ASP A 372 -29.40 9.84 15.18
C ASP A 372 -29.19 8.58 14.32
N ASP A 373 -28.64 8.75 13.11
CA ASP A 373 -28.37 7.67 12.15
C ASP A 373 -27.03 7.80 11.36
N LEU A 374 -26.90 7.08 10.25
CA LEU A 374 -25.70 7.08 9.40
C LEU A 374 -25.65 8.27 8.43
N GLU A 375 -26.79 8.89 8.15
CA GLU A 375 -26.96 10.01 7.24
C GLU A 375 -26.48 11.29 7.91
N ASP A 376 -26.71 11.44 9.23
CA ASP A 376 -26.14 12.52 10.04
C ASP A 376 -24.60 12.49 10.01
N ALA A 377 -24.00 11.33 10.32
CA ALA A 377 -22.55 11.17 10.32
C ALA A 377 -21.94 11.36 8.91
N PHE A 378 -22.69 11.00 7.85
CA PHE A 378 -22.28 11.27 6.48
C PHE A 378 -22.44 12.75 6.09
N ALA A 379 -23.47 13.43 6.59
CA ALA A 379 -23.67 14.86 6.39
C ALA A 379 -22.57 15.68 7.09
N GLU A 380 -22.17 15.28 8.30
CA GLU A 380 -21.02 15.86 9.00
C GLU A 380 -19.72 15.66 8.20
N LEU A 381 -19.45 14.44 7.71
CA LEU A 381 -18.32 14.18 6.80
C LEU A 381 -18.35 15.11 5.57
N CYS A 382 -19.52 15.32 4.96
CA CYS A 382 -19.69 16.26 3.84
C CYS A 382 -19.49 17.74 4.22
N ALA A 383 -19.68 18.11 5.49
CA ALA A 383 -19.41 19.45 6.01
C ALA A 383 -17.90 19.68 6.24
N VAL A 384 -17.20 18.70 6.83
CA VAL A 384 -15.77 18.80 7.16
C VAL A 384 -14.81 18.47 6.01
N ALA A 385 -15.23 17.68 5.03
CA ALA A 385 -14.43 17.29 3.86
C ALA A 385 -14.86 18.06 2.58
N PRO A 386 -14.12 19.10 2.12
CA PRO A 386 -14.52 19.90 0.96
C PRO A 386 -14.68 19.12 -0.35
N SER A 387 -14.01 17.98 -0.49
CA SER A 387 -14.16 17.08 -1.64
C SER A 387 -15.53 16.38 -1.68
N TYR A 388 -16.18 16.19 -0.52
CA TYR A 388 -17.49 15.56 -0.38
C TYR A 388 -18.65 16.57 -0.43
N ARG A 389 -18.36 17.88 -0.40
CA ARG A 389 -19.38 18.94 -0.47
C ARG A 389 -20.33 18.73 -1.65
N GLY A 390 -21.64 18.73 -1.37
CA GLY A 390 -22.69 18.54 -2.37
C GLY A 390 -22.89 17.09 -2.80
N ILE A 391 -22.38 16.13 -2.03
CA ILE A 391 -22.74 14.72 -2.13
C ILE A 391 -23.78 14.42 -1.05
N GLU A 392 -24.91 13.87 -1.47
CA GLU A 392 -25.95 13.33 -0.59
C GLU A 392 -25.66 11.84 -0.28
N TYR A 393 -26.27 11.29 0.77
CA TYR A 393 -26.13 9.87 1.08
C TYR A 393 -26.68 9.03 -0.09
N PRO A 394 -25.91 8.08 -0.66
CA PRO A 394 -26.33 7.37 -1.86
C PRO A 394 -27.40 6.33 -1.58
N GLU A 395 -28.46 6.30 -2.37
CA GLU A 395 -29.60 5.39 -2.18
C GLU A 395 -29.38 3.99 -2.81
N PRO A 396 -30.04 2.92 -2.29
CA PRO A 396 -29.94 1.58 -2.85
C PRO A 396 -30.31 1.52 -4.34
N GLY A 397 -29.48 0.83 -5.12
CA GLY A 397 -29.70 0.65 -6.56
C GLY A 397 -29.19 1.80 -7.43
N GLU A 398 -28.74 2.91 -6.84
CA GLU A 398 -28.00 3.93 -7.57
C GLU A 398 -26.61 3.45 -7.99
N GLN A 399 -26.00 4.14 -8.95
CA GLN A 399 -24.57 3.95 -9.23
C GLN A 399 -23.68 4.59 -8.15
N GLY A 400 -24.24 5.35 -7.20
CA GLY A 400 -23.50 6.14 -6.22
C GLY A 400 -22.79 7.38 -6.81
N ALA A 401 -22.37 8.29 -5.94
CA ALA A 401 -21.71 9.54 -6.30
C ALA A 401 -20.20 9.34 -6.61
N ARG A 402 -19.56 10.34 -7.20
CA ARG A 402 -18.08 10.45 -7.24
C ARG A 402 -17.65 11.75 -6.60
N TRP A 403 -16.60 11.70 -5.81
CA TRP A 403 -15.93 12.91 -5.34
C TRP A 403 -14.75 13.30 -6.27
N PRO A 404 -14.47 14.61 -6.45
CA PRO A 404 -15.32 15.74 -6.05
C PRO A 404 -16.64 15.81 -6.83
N ALA A 405 -17.71 16.28 -6.18
CA ALA A 405 -19.00 16.49 -6.82
C ALA A 405 -18.87 17.35 -8.10
N GLY A 406 -19.64 17.02 -9.14
CA GLY A 406 -19.61 17.72 -10.43
C GLY A 406 -18.35 17.51 -11.30
N SER A 407 -17.22 17.02 -10.77
CA SER A 407 -15.96 16.87 -11.52
C SER A 407 -16.02 15.81 -12.64
N GLY A 408 -16.97 14.89 -12.59
CA GLY A 408 -17.08 13.77 -13.52
C GLY A 408 -16.06 12.67 -13.24
N ARG A 409 -15.45 12.09 -14.28
CA ARG A 409 -14.53 10.94 -14.15
C ARG A 409 -13.04 11.32 -14.05
N VAL A 410 -12.65 12.43 -14.67
CA VAL A 410 -11.25 12.82 -14.86
C VAL A 410 -10.93 13.99 -13.95
N LEU A 411 -9.97 13.81 -13.04
CA LEU A 411 -9.43 14.88 -12.19
C LEU A 411 -8.46 15.78 -12.98
N TYR A 412 -8.19 16.96 -12.44
CA TYR A 412 -7.14 17.87 -12.92
C TYR A 412 -7.25 18.29 -14.39
N ARG A 413 -8.47 18.42 -14.95
CA ARG A 413 -8.67 18.86 -16.33
C ARG A 413 -8.12 20.27 -16.61
N GLU A 414 -8.30 21.18 -15.65
CA GLU A 414 -8.07 22.62 -15.83
C GLU A 414 -6.90 23.11 -14.97
N THR A 415 -6.89 22.77 -13.68
CA THR A 415 -5.81 23.11 -12.73
C THR A 415 -5.42 21.90 -11.87
N PHE A 416 -4.24 21.98 -11.25
CA PHE A 416 -3.80 21.08 -10.18
C PHE A 416 -4.16 21.63 -8.79
N ARG A 417 -4.11 20.77 -7.77
CA ARG A 417 -4.29 21.16 -6.36
C ARG A 417 -2.97 21.65 -5.74
N THR A 418 -2.39 22.65 -6.38
CA THR A 418 -1.15 23.33 -5.97
C THR A 418 -1.43 24.83 -5.85
N PRO A 419 -0.63 25.60 -5.08
CA PRO A 419 -0.91 27.02 -4.84
C PRO A 419 -1.00 27.89 -6.11
N ASP A 420 -0.28 27.54 -7.17
CA ASP A 420 -0.30 28.21 -8.48
C ASP A 420 -1.14 27.48 -9.54
N GLY A 421 -1.77 26.35 -9.19
CA GLY A 421 -2.55 25.50 -10.09
C GLY A 421 -1.73 24.68 -11.10
N ARG A 422 -0.39 24.70 -11.03
CA ARG A 422 0.53 23.96 -11.92
C ARG A 422 1.23 22.84 -11.16
N ALA A 423 1.49 21.71 -11.81
CA ALA A 423 2.19 20.59 -11.17
C ALA A 423 3.71 20.81 -11.21
N PRO A 424 4.43 20.75 -10.08
CA PRO A 424 5.89 20.80 -10.10
C PRO A 424 6.45 19.53 -10.75
N LEU A 425 7.41 19.70 -11.64
CA LEU A 425 8.35 18.65 -12.02
C LEU A 425 9.42 18.57 -10.93
N VAL A 426 9.58 17.40 -10.32
CA VAL A 426 10.50 17.16 -9.20
C VAL A 426 11.83 16.64 -9.74
N SER A 427 12.95 17.05 -9.14
CA SER A 427 14.29 16.63 -9.58
C SER A 427 14.42 15.10 -9.67
N PRO A 428 15.15 14.56 -10.67
CA PRO A 428 15.35 13.12 -10.84
C PRO A 428 15.99 12.44 -9.62
N ALA A 429 15.76 11.13 -9.55
CA ALA A 429 16.33 10.23 -8.59
C ALA A 429 17.86 10.32 -8.55
N HIS A 430 18.38 10.78 -7.41
CA HIS A 430 19.80 10.71 -7.15
C HIS A 430 20.19 9.26 -6.83
N ARG A 431 21.30 8.81 -7.44
CA ARG A 431 21.83 7.45 -7.38
C ARG A 431 21.74 6.83 -5.97
N PRO A 432 21.03 5.71 -5.78
CA PRO A 432 21.10 4.96 -4.52
C PRO A 432 22.50 4.38 -4.31
N GLU A 433 22.95 4.32 -3.06
CA GLU A 433 24.16 3.59 -2.67
C GLU A 433 23.92 2.07 -2.62
N SER A 434 23.26 1.50 -3.64
CA SER A 434 23.09 0.05 -3.76
C SER A 434 24.43 -0.61 -4.11
N THR A 435 25.11 -1.12 -3.08
CA THR A 435 26.23 -2.04 -3.28
C THR A 435 25.64 -3.44 -3.57
N PRO A 436 25.94 -4.07 -4.70
CA PRO A 436 25.44 -5.42 -5.00
C PRO A 436 25.84 -6.39 -3.89
N SER A 437 24.86 -6.92 -3.16
CA SER A 437 25.14 -7.91 -2.12
C SER A 437 25.53 -9.24 -2.78
N SER A 438 26.57 -9.90 -2.27
CA SER A 438 26.98 -11.22 -2.77
C SER A 438 26.07 -12.31 -2.17
N GLY A 439 24.81 -12.36 -2.60
CA GLY A 439 23.76 -13.23 -2.06
C GLY A 439 22.50 -13.29 -2.92
N LEU A 440 21.48 -14.02 -2.46
CA LEU A 440 20.11 -13.85 -2.97
C LEU A 440 19.45 -12.72 -2.20
N GLU A 441 18.73 -11.87 -2.92
CA GLU A 441 17.86 -10.85 -2.35
C GLU A 441 16.40 -11.30 -2.46
N LEU A 442 15.66 -11.23 -1.36
CA LEU A 442 14.23 -11.59 -1.35
C LEU A 442 13.39 -10.44 -1.91
N VAL A 443 13.27 -10.41 -3.23
CA VAL A 443 12.44 -9.42 -3.93
C VAL A 443 10.95 -9.74 -3.77
N VAL A 444 10.31 -9.00 -2.85
CA VAL A 444 8.89 -8.95 -2.46
C VAL A 444 8.21 -10.21 -1.88
N GLY A 445 7.55 -10.02 -0.73
CA GLY A 445 6.45 -10.87 -0.26
C GLY A 445 5.10 -10.39 -0.82
N GLY A 446 4.57 -11.09 -1.82
CA GLY A 446 3.28 -10.78 -2.44
C GLY A 446 2.07 -11.39 -1.70
N ARG A 447 0.88 -10.83 -1.92
CA ARG A 447 -0.40 -11.46 -1.50
C ARG A 447 -0.86 -12.44 -2.59
N ALA A 448 -1.08 -13.71 -2.23
CA ALA A 448 -1.70 -14.71 -3.10
C ALA A 448 -3.22 -14.46 -3.22
N THR A 449 -3.81 -14.82 -4.37
CA THR A 449 -5.26 -14.65 -4.64
C THR A 449 -6.12 -15.66 -3.92
N ASP A 450 -5.54 -16.84 -3.76
CA ASP A 450 -6.31 -18.02 -3.47
C ASP A 450 -6.68 -17.89 -2.01
N ALA A 451 -7.96 -17.57 -1.78
CA ALA A 451 -8.57 -17.52 -0.46
C ALA A 451 -8.15 -18.81 0.23
N SER A 452 -7.24 -18.68 1.20
CA SER A 452 -6.33 -19.76 1.55
C SER A 452 -7.15 -20.94 2.07
N SER A 453 -7.28 -21.97 1.24
CA SER A 453 -7.54 -23.31 1.73
C SER A 453 -6.39 -23.61 2.68
N ALA A 454 -6.67 -23.53 3.98
CA ALA A 454 -5.68 -23.59 5.05
C ALA A 454 -4.70 -24.75 4.79
N GLY A 455 -3.46 -24.42 4.41
CA GLY A 455 -2.49 -25.41 3.93
C GLY A 455 -1.37 -24.93 3.00
N GLU A 456 -1.48 -23.77 2.32
CA GLU A 456 -0.40 -23.23 1.45
C GLU A 456 0.41 -22.09 2.09
N GLU A 457 0.79 -22.26 3.36
CA GLU A 457 1.80 -21.41 4.00
C GLU A 457 3.22 -21.86 3.59
N GLY A 458 4.12 -20.91 3.38
CA GLY A 458 5.54 -21.17 3.11
C GLY A 458 5.84 -21.71 1.69
N GLN A 459 5.48 -20.98 0.63
CA GLN A 459 6.05 -21.18 -0.72
C GLN A 459 7.04 -20.07 -1.09
N VAL A 460 8.15 -20.43 -1.74
CA VAL A 460 9.24 -19.51 -2.14
C VAL A 460 9.56 -19.70 -3.62
N ARG A 461 9.33 -18.66 -4.43
CA ARG A 461 9.53 -18.74 -5.89
C ARG A 461 10.95 -18.31 -6.27
N LEU A 462 11.75 -19.28 -6.71
CA LEU A 462 13.10 -19.03 -7.23
C LEU A 462 13.11 -18.86 -8.76
N PRO A 463 13.94 -17.95 -9.32
CA PRO A 463 14.27 -17.98 -10.74
C PRO A 463 14.94 -19.32 -11.12
N PRO A 464 14.65 -19.92 -12.30
CA PRO A 464 15.22 -21.21 -12.67
C PRO A 464 16.76 -21.27 -12.72
N ALA A 465 17.42 -20.13 -12.95
CA ALA A 465 18.89 -20.05 -12.85
C ALA A 465 19.36 -20.15 -11.39
N ASP A 466 18.75 -19.39 -10.50
CA ASP A 466 19.08 -19.41 -9.06
C ASP A 466 18.75 -20.72 -8.37
N ALA A 467 17.71 -21.41 -8.83
CA ALA A 467 17.35 -22.76 -8.40
C ALA A 467 18.38 -23.79 -8.88
N ALA A 468 18.77 -23.74 -10.15
CA ALA A 468 19.79 -24.62 -10.72
C ALA A 468 21.18 -24.43 -10.09
N ASP A 469 21.59 -23.18 -9.83
CA ASP A 469 22.85 -22.85 -9.13
C ASP A 469 22.88 -23.36 -7.67
N ARG A 470 21.73 -23.78 -7.13
CA ARG A 470 21.55 -24.22 -5.72
C ARG A 470 21.06 -25.67 -5.59
N ASP A 471 20.90 -26.39 -6.70
CA ASP A 471 20.42 -27.77 -6.75
C ASP A 471 19.04 -27.94 -6.06
N VAL A 472 18.09 -27.08 -6.45
CA VAL A 472 16.70 -27.05 -5.92
C VAL A 472 15.69 -27.28 -7.04
N ASP A 473 14.82 -28.28 -6.88
CA ASP A 473 13.72 -28.63 -7.80
C ASP A 473 12.35 -28.16 -7.27
N ASP A 474 11.40 -27.92 -8.19
CA ASP A 474 9.98 -27.59 -7.88
C ASP A 474 9.37 -28.59 -6.88
N GLY A 475 8.83 -28.09 -5.76
CA GLY A 475 8.32 -28.90 -4.66
C GLY A 475 9.34 -29.29 -3.58
N ASP A 476 10.61 -28.89 -3.68
CA ASP A 476 11.61 -29.16 -2.63
C ASP A 476 11.35 -28.33 -1.37
N GLN A 477 11.59 -28.95 -0.22
CA GLN A 477 11.61 -28.29 1.09
C GLN A 477 12.97 -27.63 1.31
N ILE A 478 12.96 -26.30 1.39
CA ILE A 478 14.13 -25.44 1.58
C ILE A 478 14.01 -24.63 2.87
N GLN A 479 15.15 -24.20 3.41
CA GLN A 479 15.20 -23.21 4.48
C GLN A 479 15.67 -21.87 3.89
N VAL A 480 14.89 -20.81 4.08
CA VAL A 480 15.29 -19.43 3.78
C VAL A 480 15.74 -18.78 5.09
N ALA A 481 17.02 -18.38 5.16
CA ALA A 481 17.64 -17.89 6.40
C ALA A 481 18.40 -16.57 6.19
N THR A 482 17.98 -15.55 6.93
CA THR A 482 18.67 -14.27 7.15
C THR A 482 19.77 -14.45 8.22
N ASP A 483 20.49 -13.38 8.61
CA ASP A 483 21.33 -13.42 9.83
C ASP A 483 20.50 -13.64 11.11
N ASP A 484 19.29 -13.08 11.13
CA ASP A 484 18.44 -12.89 12.31
C ASP A 484 17.32 -13.94 12.42
N ALA A 485 16.87 -14.52 11.31
CA ALA A 485 15.73 -15.44 11.27
C ALA A 485 15.86 -16.54 10.19
N ALA A 486 15.19 -17.67 10.39
CA ALA A 486 15.10 -18.75 9.39
C ALA A 486 13.69 -19.35 9.33
N VAL A 487 13.21 -19.62 8.12
CA VAL A 487 11.87 -20.15 7.84
C VAL A 487 11.98 -21.33 6.86
N GLU A 488 11.25 -22.41 7.14
CA GLU A 488 11.10 -23.53 6.20
C GLU A 488 10.02 -23.20 5.16
N ALA A 489 10.28 -23.56 3.90
CA ALA A 489 9.37 -23.32 2.79
C ALA A 489 9.46 -24.43 1.74
N CYS A 490 8.43 -24.55 0.90
CA CYS A 490 8.45 -25.28 -0.35
C CYS A 490 8.87 -24.35 -1.49
N THR A 491 9.53 -24.87 -2.53
CA THR A 491 9.70 -24.16 -3.81
C THR A 491 8.57 -24.43 -4.79
#